data_AF-A0A2R6F0K6-F1
#
_entry.id   AF-A0A2R6F0K6-F1
#
_cell.length_a   1.000
_cell.length_b   1.000
_cell.length_c   1.000
_cell.angle_alpha   90.00
_cell.angle_beta   90.00
_cell.angle_gamma   90.00
#
_symmetry.space_group_name_H-M   'P 1'
#
loop_
_entity.id
_entity.type
_entity.pdbx_description
1 polymer ?
#
loop_
_entity_poly.entity_id
_entity_poly.type
_entity_poly.pdbx_seq_one_letter_code
_entity_poly.pdbx_strand_id
1 'polypeptide(L)'
;MTNDSERRERRGVDRTGSRGSRLRRDSGGLPVVGRREYLRLVGAAGVATTAATAGTAGATTHYTTYTVSEGGTFRRNIGSDETFENVLIDATADDTDVDIDVEGSNWTVRNVGIKGQLNDTDASAFRLEVSEGSTGLFERVYLGAGSTDGGHAGIFVPTSHEGRLVVRELNVQYWADNGKYASAPGRSERGGRGGLVEVERSYARNNNIAGFRLGTDRSVVRDSVVLVDEDVPLNSAGLANARGIWIKEGGTVEIENCDVLLAHPEASYCVWEGDDKTVSLARVIDSQVAARDGAEGKYRGNVETINVGNDPNVEQPPGVPLSAKEAALGRNLPNSIDIAGGTDSDLLEYTLETTGEIAGTRSTEAVDDVTGGQSGGTQVSGATGGDSDIFRYSGEITGLNVDIPADGSLGSLTVDRSNGRIRFEGGSRNRSRYEYYVRVTGSVTSDQSIEGHDAVTDEAAKGHLVRSNYDAYDYTGEIAELWARLPEDGSQLSVGIDTA
;
A
#
# COMPACT_ATOMS: atom_id res chain seq x y z
N MET A 1 13.32 33.85 -55.09
CA MET A 1 12.23 33.06 -55.70
C MET A 1 12.82 32.27 -56.84
N THR A 2 13.29 31.07 -56.51
CA THR A 2 14.07 30.10 -57.30
C THR A 2 14.22 28.93 -56.30
N ASN A 3 14.15 27.65 -56.59
CA ASN A 3 13.96 26.82 -57.77
C ASN A 3 13.32 25.52 -57.22
N ASP A 4 12.27 25.01 -57.83
CA ASP A 4 12.31 24.04 -58.92
C ASP A 4 12.41 22.59 -58.42
N SER A 5 11.55 21.80 -59.03
CA SER A 5 11.00 20.52 -58.58
C SER A 5 11.52 19.37 -59.43
N GLU A 6 11.21 18.14 -58.99
CA GLU A 6 11.19 16.90 -59.77
C GLU A 6 12.54 16.20 -60.01
N ARG A 7 12.68 14.87 -60.06
CA ARG A 7 11.82 13.69 -59.84
C ARG A 7 12.70 12.45 -60.10
N ARG A 8 12.47 11.38 -59.30
CA ARG A 8 12.70 9.93 -59.53
C ARG A 8 13.91 9.46 -60.37
N GLU A 9 14.64 8.45 -59.84
CA GLU A 9 14.49 7.06 -60.32
C GLU A 9 15.23 6.02 -59.46
N ARG A 10 14.62 4.83 -59.40
CA ARG A 10 15.10 3.60 -58.78
C ARG A 10 16.23 2.98 -59.59
N ARG A 11 17.25 2.41 -58.94
CA ARG A 11 17.96 1.22 -59.44
C ARG A 11 18.43 0.37 -58.26
N GLY A 12 17.98 -0.89 -58.24
CA GLY A 12 18.57 -1.93 -57.41
C GLY A 12 19.87 -2.43 -58.03
N VAL A 13 20.80 -2.86 -57.17
CA VAL A 13 21.89 -3.76 -57.53
C VAL A 13 22.06 -4.73 -56.37
N ASP A 14 21.89 -5.99 -56.70
CA ASP A 14 22.19 -7.17 -55.91
C ASP A 14 23.63 -7.60 -56.24
N ARG A 15 24.48 -7.85 -55.22
CA ARG A 15 25.62 -8.79 -55.27
C ARG A 15 26.39 -8.88 -53.94
N THR A 16 26.16 -10.01 -53.27
CA THR A 16 27.18 -10.95 -52.74
C THR A 16 28.33 -10.44 -51.86
N GLY A 17 28.25 -10.78 -50.58
CA GLY A 17 29.20 -11.71 -49.93
C GLY A 17 30.50 -11.14 -49.35
N SER A 18 30.53 -10.99 -48.02
CA SER A 18 31.74 -11.23 -47.24
C SER A 18 31.39 -11.76 -45.85
N ARG A 19 31.97 -12.92 -45.53
CA ARG A 19 31.91 -13.59 -44.23
C ARG A 19 32.75 -12.81 -43.21
N GLY A 20 32.19 -12.57 -42.02
CA GLY A 20 32.92 -12.03 -40.88
C GLY A 20 32.15 -12.32 -39.58
N SER A 21 32.55 -13.39 -38.92
CA SER A 21 32.16 -13.87 -37.60
C SER A 21 31.65 -12.84 -36.58
N ARG A 22 30.47 -13.10 -35.99
CA ARG A 22 30.16 -12.79 -34.58
C ARG A 22 29.06 -13.73 -34.07
N LEU A 23 29.54 -14.72 -33.31
CA LEU A 23 28.90 -15.45 -32.20
C LEU A 23 27.36 -15.52 -32.17
N ARG A 24 26.85 -16.70 -32.56
CA ARG A 24 25.60 -17.26 -32.02
C ARG A 24 25.68 -17.22 -30.49
N ARG A 25 24.77 -16.51 -29.83
CA ARG A 25 24.40 -16.84 -28.45
C ARG A 25 23.46 -18.03 -28.52
N ASP A 26 23.94 -19.16 -28.05
CA ASP A 26 23.10 -20.29 -27.70
C ASP A 26 22.04 -19.80 -26.70
N SER A 27 20.78 -20.02 -27.06
CA SER A 27 19.64 -20.04 -26.16
C SER A 27 19.77 -21.26 -25.25
N GLY A 28 20.64 -21.14 -24.24
CA GLY A 28 20.65 -22.02 -23.09
C GLY A 28 19.53 -21.58 -22.14
N GLY A 29 18.50 -22.41 -22.00
CA GLY A 29 17.47 -22.21 -20.99
C GLY A 29 18.12 -22.09 -19.61
N LEU A 30 17.88 -20.97 -18.94
CA LEU A 30 18.30 -20.80 -17.56
C LEU A 30 17.40 -21.67 -16.67
N PRO A 31 17.97 -22.38 -15.68
CA PRO A 31 17.19 -23.17 -14.75
C PRO A 31 16.29 -22.25 -13.93
N VAL A 32 15.04 -22.68 -13.73
CA VAL A 32 14.12 -22.10 -12.77
C VAL A 32 14.82 -22.06 -11.42
N VAL A 33 15.14 -20.85 -10.95
CA VAL A 33 15.74 -20.65 -9.63
C VAL A 33 14.63 -20.84 -8.60
N GLY A 34 14.64 -21.99 -7.91
CA GLY A 34 13.69 -22.25 -6.83
C GLY A 34 13.95 -21.36 -5.63
N ARG A 35 12.87 -20.97 -4.92
CA ARG A 35 12.83 -20.17 -3.67
C ARG A 35 13.90 -20.53 -2.62
N ARG A 36 14.49 -21.73 -2.67
CA ARG A 36 15.48 -22.24 -1.70
C ARG A 36 16.91 -21.72 -1.88
N GLU A 37 17.31 -21.24 -3.07
CA GLU A 37 18.65 -20.67 -3.25
C GLU A 37 18.74 -19.17 -2.91
N TYR A 38 17.60 -18.46 -2.90
CA TYR A 38 17.56 -17.04 -2.53
C TYR A 38 17.95 -16.80 -1.06
N LEU A 39 17.69 -17.78 -0.18
CA LEU A 39 18.08 -17.74 1.23
C LEU A 39 19.58 -17.93 1.48
N ARG A 40 20.38 -18.27 0.47
CA ARG A 40 21.85 -18.38 0.61
C ARG A 40 22.62 -17.16 0.11
N LEU A 41 21.97 -16.23 -0.60
CA LEU A 41 22.61 -15.05 -1.18
C LEU A 41 22.39 -13.75 -0.39
N VAL A 42 21.76 -13.80 0.79
CA VAL A 42 21.63 -12.67 1.74
C VAL A 42 22.84 -12.59 2.70
N GLY A 43 23.90 -13.37 2.44
CA GLY A 43 25.09 -13.46 3.30
C GLY A 43 26.16 -12.38 3.12
N ALA A 44 25.94 -11.32 2.33
CA ALA A 44 26.94 -10.27 2.15
C ALA A 44 26.32 -8.86 2.27
N ALA A 45 26.71 -8.17 3.33
CA ALA A 45 26.43 -6.76 3.67
C ALA A 45 25.03 -6.39 4.22
N GLY A 46 24.66 -7.00 5.35
CA GLY A 46 23.68 -6.43 6.29
C GLY A 46 24.06 -6.82 7.71
N VAL A 47 24.45 -5.86 8.55
CA VAL A 47 24.68 -6.12 9.98
C VAL A 47 23.31 -6.21 10.66
N ALA A 48 22.75 -7.41 10.71
CA ALA A 48 21.58 -7.70 11.53
C ALA A 48 22.01 -7.70 13.01
N THR A 49 21.74 -6.62 13.74
CA THR A 49 21.99 -6.58 15.18
C THR A 49 20.77 -7.14 15.91
N THR A 50 20.73 -8.45 16.14
CA THR A 50 19.72 -9.10 16.99
C THR A 50 20.15 -9.05 18.45
N ALA A 51 19.61 -8.10 19.23
CA ALA A 51 19.72 -8.13 20.68
C ALA A 51 18.74 -9.18 21.25
N ALA A 52 19.26 -10.35 21.63
CA ALA A 52 18.49 -11.41 22.26
C ALA A 52 18.44 -11.22 23.79
N THR A 53 17.34 -10.67 24.30
CA THR A 53 16.92 -10.86 25.70
C THR A 53 15.75 -11.83 25.72
N ALA A 54 15.95 -12.99 26.36
CA ALA A 54 14.92 -14.01 26.54
C ALA A 54 13.81 -13.48 27.48
N GLY A 55 12.67 -13.16 26.89
CA GLY A 55 11.40 -12.81 27.54
C GLY A 55 10.28 -13.05 26.54
N THR A 56 9.15 -13.54 27.03
CA THR A 56 7.85 -13.81 26.37
C THR A 56 7.75 -13.39 24.90
N ALA A 57 7.48 -14.35 24.00
CA ALA A 57 7.27 -14.13 22.58
C ALA A 57 5.95 -13.38 22.32
N GLY A 58 5.92 -12.08 22.56
CA GLY A 58 4.95 -11.19 21.96
C GLY A 58 5.26 -11.06 20.47
N ALA A 59 4.24 -10.99 19.62
CA ALA A 59 4.38 -10.81 18.18
C ALA A 59 5.17 -9.52 17.88
N THR A 60 6.47 -9.64 17.63
CA THR A 60 7.28 -8.51 17.18
C THR A 60 6.90 -8.22 15.73
N THR A 61 6.25 -7.10 15.49
CA THR A 61 6.04 -6.54 14.15
C THR A 61 7.41 -6.37 13.47
N HIS A 62 7.69 -7.25 12.50
CA HIS A 62 9.00 -7.33 11.86
C HIS A 62 9.05 -6.40 10.64
N TYR A 63 9.90 -5.39 10.71
CA TYR A 63 10.33 -4.63 9.54
C TYR A 63 11.84 -4.83 9.31
N THR A 64 12.27 -4.69 8.07
CA THR A 64 13.69 -4.72 7.72
C THR A 64 14.29 -3.33 7.92
N THR A 65 15.42 -3.22 8.62
CA THR A 65 16.16 -1.96 8.73
C THR A 65 17.37 -1.95 7.79
N TYR A 66 17.48 -0.93 6.97
CA TYR A 66 18.69 -0.62 6.21
C TYR A 66 19.31 0.66 6.75
N THR A 67 20.53 0.58 7.29
CA THR A 67 21.28 1.76 7.75
C THR A 67 22.20 2.24 6.64
N VAL A 68 22.06 3.51 6.26
CA VAL A 68 22.92 4.18 5.29
C VAL A 68 24.09 4.80 6.05
N SER A 69 25.31 4.50 5.61
CA SER A 69 26.52 5.09 6.18
C SER A 69 26.73 6.51 5.64
N GLU A 70 27.50 7.34 6.36
CA GLU A 70 27.88 8.69 5.94
C GLU A 70 28.37 8.73 4.48
N GLY A 71 27.87 9.69 3.70
CA GLY A 71 28.18 9.83 2.26
C GLY A 71 27.57 8.73 1.36
N GLY A 72 26.73 7.86 1.93
CA GLY A 72 26.16 6.69 1.25
C GLY A 72 24.78 6.96 0.66
N THR A 73 24.42 6.18 -0.36
CA THR A 73 23.07 6.16 -0.93
C THR A 73 22.47 4.76 -0.82
N PHE A 74 21.27 4.64 -0.28
CA PHE A 74 20.49 3.40 -0.42
C PHE A 74 19.86 3.34 -1.82
N ARG A 75 20.16 2.29 -2.58
CA ARG A 75 19.59 2.10 -3.93
C ARG A 75 18.78 0.83 -4.06
N ARG A 76 17.61 0.92 -4.70
CA ARG A 76 16.75 -0.24 -4.97
C ARG A 76 15.99 -0.06 -6.28
N ASN A 77 15.93 -1.14 -7.06
CA ASN A 77 15.02 -1.23 -8.20
C ASN A 77 13.88 -2.18 -7.85
N ILE A 78 12.66 -1.84 -8.26
CA ILE A 78 11.44 -2.64 -8.07
C ILE A 78 10.78 -2.79 -9.43
N GLY A 79 10.60 -4.04 -9.86
CA GLY A 79 10.06 -4.39 -11.17
C GLY A 79 8.59 -4.81 -11.15
N SER A 80 8.11 -5.30 -12.29
CA SER A 80 6.75 -5.84 -12.41
C SER A 80 6.46 -6.97 -11.42
N ASP A 81 5.24 -6.95 -10.87
CA ASP A 81 4.71 -7.93 -9.92
C ASP A 81 5.54 -8.08 -8.63
N GLU A 82 6.48 -7.16 -8.37
CA GLU A 82 7.28 -7.13 -7.15
C GLU A 82 6.63 -6.32 -6.04
N THR A 83 6.88 -6.73 -4.80
CA THR A 83 6.49 -5.99 -3.59
C THR A 83 7.71 -5.60 -2.78
N PHE A 84 7.78 -4.32 -2.38
CA PHE A 84 8.75 -3.80 -1.43
C PHE A 84 8.02 -3.27 -0.21
N GLU A 85 8.15 -3.99 0.92
CA GLU A 85 7.34 -3.69 2.09
C GLU A 85 7.99 -3.90 3.44
N ASN A 86 7.44 -3.21 4.45
CA ASN A 86 7.83 -3.28 5.85
C ASN A 86 9.31 -2.95 6.02
N VAL A 87 9.71 -1.76 5.56
CA VAL A 87 11.10 -1.32 5.52
C VAL A 87 11.29 0.01 6.23
N LEU A 88 12.29 0.05 7.12
CA LEU A 88 12.87 1.27 7.65
C LEU A 88 14.23 1.52 7.00
N ILE A 89 14.38 2.65 6.33
CA ILE A 89 15.68 3.12 5.83
C ILE A 89 16.15 4.20 6.81
N ASP A 90 17.21 3.91 7.56
CA ASP A 90 17.86 4.86 8.46
C ASP A 90 18.99 5.59 7.71
N ALA A 91 18.66 6.78 7.22
CA ALA A 91 19.53 7.73 6.53
C ALA A 91 19.79 8.95 7.45
N THR A 92 20.10 8.69 8.73
CA THR A 92 20.40 9.76 9.70
C THR A 92 21.87 10.16 9.79
N ALA A 93 22.76 9.45 9.10
CA ALA A 93 24.15 9.85 9.00
C ALA A 93 24.31 11.08 8.09
N ASP A 94 25.42 11.79 8.21
CA ASP A 94 25.68 12.96 7.37
C ASP A 94 25.83 12.56 5.90
N ASP A 95 25.42 13.44 4.99
CA ASP A 95 25.57 13.26 3.54
C ASP A 95 24.95 11.95 2.98
N THR A 96 23.84 11.49 3.58
CA THR A 96 23.14 10.30 3.09
C THR A 96 22.02 10.62 2.11
N ASP A 97 21.75 9.67 1.23
CA ASP A 97 20.69 9.75 0.23
C ASP A 97 19.94 8.42 0.04
N VAL A 98 18.81 8.46 -0.65
CA VAL A 98 17.96 7.30 -1.00
C VAL A 98 17.51 7.46 -2.44
N ASP A 99 17.58 6.39 -3.22
CA ASP A 99 17.23 6.40 -4.64
C ASP A 99 16.56 5.06 -4.99
N ILE A 100 15.24 5.08 -5.10
CA ILE A 100 14.42 3.89 -5.36
C ILE A 100 13.66 4.07 -6.68
N ASP A 101 14.03 3.26 -7.68
CA ASP A 101 13.39 3.25 -9.00
C ASP A 101 12.36 2.11 -9.06
N VAL A 102 11.13 2.47 -9.42
CA VAL A 102 9.99 1.56 -9.44
C VAL A 102 9.34 1.65 -10.81
N GLU A 103 9.42 0.57 -11.57
CA GLU A 103 8.92 0.54 -12.94
C GLU A 103 8.29 -0.81 -13.31
N GLY A 104 7.30 -0.77 -14.22
CA GLY A 104 6.65 -1.95 -14.75
C GLY A 104 5.16 -2.03 -14.42
N SER A 105 4.66 -3.25 -14.24
CA SER A 105 3.24 -3.57 -14.06
C SER A 105 2.98 -4.14 -12.68
N ASN A 106 1.88 -3.75 -12.02
CA ASN A 106 1.35 -4.42 -10.82
C ASN A 106 2.34 -4.52 -9.64
N TRP A 107 3.27 -3.58 -9.53
CA TRP A 107 4.17 -3.49 -8.39
C TRP A 107 3.48 -2.87 -7.17
N THR A 108 4.01 -3.17 -5.98
CA THR A 108 3.57 -2.57 -4.71
C THR A 108 4.76 -2.07 -3.89
N VAL A 109 4.68 -0.83 -3.42
CA VAL A 109 5.51 -0.28 -2.35
C VAL A 109 4.59 0.01 -1.17
N ARG A 110 4.85 -0.61 -0.02
CA ARG A 110 3.95 -0.52 1.14
C ARG A 110 4.73 -0.45 2.45
N ASN A 111 4.30 0.35 3.42
CA ASN A 111 4.90 0.34 4.77
C ASN A 111 6.41 0.63 4.72
N VAL A 112 6.78 1.75 4.11
CA VAL A 112 8.18 2.16 3.96
C VAL A 112 8.40 3.49 4.66
N GLY A 113 9.37 3.55 5.57
CA GLY A 113 9.77 4.79 6.22
C GLY A 113 11.21 5.15 5.93
N ILE A 114 11.44 6.40 5.51
CA ILE A 114 12.78 6.98 5.46
C ILE A 114 12.97 7.88 6.68
N LYS A 115 14.00 7.60 7.47
CA LYS A 115 14.37 8.34 8.66
C LYS A 115 15.65 9.11 8.39
N GLY A 116 15.64 10.42 8.66
CA GLY A 116 16.76 11.32 8.40
C GLY A 116 16.54 12.21 7.18
N GLN A 117 17.15 13.38 7.20
CA GLN A 117 17.04 14.37 6.13
C GLN A 117 18.03 14.03 5.02
N LEU A 118 17.58 14.01 3.77
CA LEU A 118 18.41 13.60 2.65
C LEU A 118 19.26 14.76 2.10
N ASN A 119 20.52 14.46 1.80
CA ASN A 119 21.42 15.35 1.08
C ASN A 119 21.26 15.03 -0.40
N ASP A 120 20.17 15.56 -0.96
CA ASP A 120 19.64 15.16 -2.26
C ASP A 120 20.43 15.85 -3.39
N THR A 121 21.45 15.17 -3.92
CA THR A 121 22.37 15.76 -4.92
C THR A 121 22.10 15.33 -6.36
N ASP A 122 21.36 14.25 -6.61
CA ASP A 122 21.25 13.67 -7.96
C ASP A 122 19.84 13.20 -8.39
N ALA A 123 18.91 12.88 -7.48
CA ALA A 123 17.59 12.35 -7.86
C ALA A 123 16.54 12.39 -6.73
N SER A 124 15.25 12.34 -7.11
CA SER A 124 14.15 12.11 -6.16
C SER A 124 14.27 10.78 -5.43
N ALA A 125 13.87 10.73 -4.14
CA ALA A 125 13.96 9.51 -3.35
C ALA A 125 13.19 8.33 -3.93
N PHE A 126 12.05 8.60 -4.56
CA PHE A 126 11.31 7.63 -5.35
C PHE A 126 11.09 8.13 -6.76
N ARG A 127 11.39 7.26 -7.74
CA ARG A 127 10.92 7.39 -9.12
C ARG A 127 9.86 6.31 -9.38
N LEU A 128 8.64 6.72 -9.73
CA LEU A 128 7.50 5.81 -9.86
C LEU A 128 6.94 5.82 -11.28
N GLU A 129 6.99 4.68 -11.97
CA GLU A 129 6.47 4.47 -13.33
C GLU A 129 5.56 3.25 -13.39
N VAL A 130 4.46 3.36 -14.14
CA VAL A 130 3.51 2.25 -14.33
C VAL A 130 3.26 2.10 -15.82
N SER A 131 3.40 0.88 -16.32
CA SER A 131 3.15 0.54 -17.72
C SER A 131 1.67 0.65 -18.10
N GLU A 132 1.40 0.87 -19.38
CA GLU A 132 0.05 0.95 -19.94
C GLU A 132 -0.85 -0.22 -19.46
N GLY A 133 -2.10 0.09 -19.11
CA GLY A 133 -3.09 -0.91 -18.70
C GLY A 133 -2.82 -1.58 -17.35
N SER A 134 -1.79 -1.18 -16.61
CA SER A 134 -1.41 -1.74 -15.31
C SER A 134 -1.66 -0.76 -14.17
N THR A 135 -1.64 -1.26 -12.93
CA THR A 135 -1.70 -0.41 -11.72
C THR A 135 -0.41 -0.54 -10.91
N GLY A 136 0.07 0.55 -10.33
CA GLY A 136 1.12 0.54 -9.30
C GLY A 136 0.55 1.08 -7.99
N LEU A 137 0.88 0.43 -6.87
CA LEU A 137 0.42 0.84 -5.54
C LEU A 137 1.58 1.38 -4.70
N PHE A 138 1.46 2.62 -4.24
CA PHE A 138 2.39 3.27 -3.33
C PHE A 138 1.64 3.68 -2.06
N GLU A 139 1.80 2.91 -0.99
CA GLU A 139 0.93 2.97 0.18
C GLU A 139 1.71 3.11 1.50
N ARG A 140 1.22 3.96 2.40
CA ARG A 140 1.70 4.05 3.79
C ARG A 140 3.21 4.27 3.84
N VAL A 141 3.65 5.33 3.18
CA VAL A 141 5.06 5.71 3.09
C VAL A 141 5.31 6.99 3.86
N TYR A 142 6.43 7.05 4.59
CA TYR A 142 6.85 8.23 5.33
C TYR A 142 8.14 8.83 4.79
N LEU A 143 8.04 10.09 4.36
CA LEU A 143 9.07 10.97 3.82
C LEU A 143 9.07 12.32 4.56
N GLY A 144 8.89 12.28 5.88
CA GLY A 144 8.63 13.47 6.70
C GLY A 144 9.86 14.21 7.22
N ALA A 145 11.08 13.74 6.90
CA ALA A 145 12.32 14.44 7.25
C ALA A 145 12.87 15.32 6.11
N GLY A 146 12.34 15.14 4.89
CA GLY A 146 12.63 16.01 3.76
C GLY A 146 14.05 15.94 3.21
N SER A 147 14.44 17.03 2.55
CA SER A 147 15.76 17.23 1.97
C SER A 147 16.39 18.53 2.46
N THR A 148 17.70 18.66 2.24
CA THR A 148 18.42 19.93 2.42
C THR A 148 18.06 20.95 1.33
N ASP A 149 18.43 22.21 1.55
CA ASP A 149 18.34 23.26 0.51
C ASP A 149 18.96 22.79 -0.81
N GLY A 150 18.27 23.08 -1.90
CA GLY A 150 18.67 22.70 -3.25
C GLY A 150 18.28 21.29 -3.67
N GLY A 151 17.78 20.47 -2.74
CA GLY A 151 17.35 19.10 -3.01
C GLY A 151 16.22 18.99 -4.04
N HIS A 152 16.04 17.79 -4.57
CA HIS A 152 14.99 17.39 -5.49
C HIS A 152 13.68 17.04 -4.75
N ALA A 153 12.74 16.45 -5.49
CA ALA A 153 11.42 16.12 -5.00
C ALA A 153 11.44 14.80 -4.23
N GLY A 154 10.55 14.60 -3.26
CA GLY A 154 10.45 13.31 -2.57
C GLY A 154 10.04 12.17 -3.48
N ILE A 155 9.10 12.46 -4.39
CA ILE A 155 8.60 11.51 -5.39
C ILE A 155 8.58 12.18 -6.76
N PHE A 156 9.06 11.48 -7.78
CA PHE A 156 8.96 11.87 -9.18
C PHE A 156 8.24 10.81 -10.02
N VAL A 157 7.25 11.24 -10.79
CA VAL A 157 6.57 10.43 -11.81
C VAL A 157 7.02 10.91 -13.19
N PRO A 158 7.71 10.08 -13.99
CA PRO A 158 8.34 10.47 -15.24
C PRO A 158 7.34 10.59 -16.39
N THR A 159 7.76 11.19 -17.51
CA THR A 159 6.95 11.30 -18.74
C THR A 159 6.51 9.96 -19.32
N SER A 160 7.26 8.88 -19.03
CA SER A 160 7.00 7.51 -19.48
C SER A 160 5.84 6.82 -18.75
N HIS A 161 5.35 7.36 -17.63
CA HIS A 161 4.22 6.79 -16.89
C HIS A 161 2.92 6.85 -17.70
N GLU A 162 2.33 5.68 -17.97
CA GLU A 162 1.19 5.48 -18.88
C GLU A 162 0.01 4.75 -18.21
N GLY A 163 0.28 3.97 -17.17
CA GLY A 163 -0.72 3.23 -16.40
C GLY A 163 -1.45 4.06 -15.34
N ARG A 164 -1.92 3.38 -14.29
CA ARG A 164 -2.57 4.00 -13.12
C ARG A 164 -1.66 3.89 -11.90
N LEU A 165 -1.28 5.02 -11.31
CA LEU A 165 -0.56 5.08 -10.04
C LEU A 165 -1.51 5.49 -8.92
N VAL A 166 -1.64 4.64 -7.91
CA VAL A 166 -2.36 4.94 -6.67
C VAL A 166 -1.35 5.26 -5.58
N VAL A 167 -1.37 6.50 -5.09
CA VAL A 167 -0.63 6.96 -3.92
C VAL A 167 -1.61 7.13 -2.78
N ARG A 168 -1.45 6.40 -1.68
CA ARG A 168 -2.33 6.54 -0.51
C ARG A 168 -1.58 6.47 0.80
N GLU A 169 -2.07 7.15 1.82
CA GLU A 169 -1.44 7.17 3.16
C GLU A 169 0.01 7.64 3.13
N LEU A 170 0.32 8.57 2.21
CA LEU A 170 1.64 9.18 2.11
C LEU A 170 1.78 10.29 3.15
N ASN A 171 2.89 10.30 3.88
CA ASN A 171 3.35 11.45 4.64
C ASN A 171 4.60 12.03 3.99
N VAL A 172 4.55 13.25 3.44
CA VAL A 172 5.68 13.87 2.74
C VAL A 172 5.91 15.31 3.18
N GLN A 173 7.08 15.61 3.74
CA GLN A 173 7.33 16.90 4.36
C GLN A 173 8.74 17.41 4.09
N TYR A 174 8.90 18.74 4.10
CA TYR A 174 10.21 19.41 4.08
C TYR A 174 11.08 19.13 2.86
N TRP A 175 10.50 18.99 1.69
CA TRP A 175 11.27 18.87 0.45
C TRP A 175 11.56 20.23 -0.16
N ALA A 176 12.83 20.47 -0.52
CA ALA A 176 13.28 21.69 -1.22
C ALA A 176 12.66 21.85 -2.62
N ASP A 177 12.19 20.77 -3.22
CA ASP A 177 11.37 20.77 -4.42
C ASP A 177 9.91 20.40 -4.09
N ASN A 178 9.28 19.50 -4.85
CA ASN A 178 7.92 19.03 -4.59
C ASN A 178 7.96 17.90 -3.55
N GLY A 179 6.94 17.77 -2.71
CA GLY A 179 6.71 16.52 -1.99
C GLY A 179 6.46 15.39 -2.98
N LYS A 180 5.52 15.62 -3.90
CA LYS A 180 5.25 14.74 -5.05
C LYS A 180 5.19 15.52 -6.35
N TYR A 181 6.13 15.27 -7.25
CA TYR A 181 6.13 15.75 -8.64
C TYR A 181 5.49 14.69 -9.55
N ALA A 182 4.26 14.92 -10.02
CA ALA A 182 3.60 14.02 -10.98
C ALA A 182 2.85 14.73 -12.10
N SER A 183 3.29 15.91 -12.53
CA SER A 183 2.72 16.55 -13.72
C SER A 183 3.41 16.14 -15.03
N ALA A 184 4.63 15.55 -14.97
CA ALA A 184 5.38 15.21 -16.17
C ALA A 184 4.65 14.26 -17.15
N PRO A 185 3.80 13.30 -16.72
CA PRO A 185 3.03 12.48 -17.64
C PRO A 185 2.07 13.29 -18.55
N GLY A 186 1.63 14.48 -18.14
CA GLY A 186 0.78 15.37 -18.95
C GLY A 186 1.54 16.14 -20.03
N ARG A 187 2.87 16.17 -19.95
CA ARG A 187 3.74 17.04 -20.74
C ARG A 187 3.91 16.56 -22.19
N SER A 188 2.87 16.76 -22.99
CA SER A 188 2.78 16.26 -24.37
C SER A 188 3.95 16.68 -25.25
N GLU A 189 4.49 17.89 -25.10
CA GLU A 189 5.62 18.40 -25.88
C GLU A 189 6.95 17.69 -25.56
N ARG A 190 7.01 16.94 -24.45
CA ARG A 190 8.12 16.06 -24.08
C ARG A 190 7.78 14.57 -24.16
N GLY A 191 6.69 14.23 -24.84
CA GLY A 191 6.25 12.83 -25.01
C GLY A 191 5.67 12.23 -23.73
N GLY A 192 5.03 13.05 -22.89
CA GLY A 192 4.21 12.57 -21.77
C GLY A 192 3.17 11.57 -22.24
N ARG A 193 3.05 10.45 -21.51
CA ARG A 193 2.19 9.31 -21.85
C ARG A 193 0.78 9.38 -21.24
N GLY A 194 0.49 10.42 -20.46
CA GLY A 194 -0.86 10.67 -19.95
C GLY A 194 -1.32 9.72 -18.85
N GLY A 195 -0.42 8.98 -18.19
CA GLY A 195 -0.77 8.07 -17.10
C GLY A 195 -1.52 8.76 -15.95
N LEU A 196 -2.45 8.01 -15.36
CA LEU A 196 -3.36 8.49 -14.32
C LEU A 196 -2.68 8.44 -12.96
N VAL A 197 -2.78 9.53 -12.19
CA VAL A 197 -2.25 9.57 -10.82
C VAL A 197 -3.34 9.94 -9.84
N GLU A 198 -3.55 9.08 -8.85
CA GLU A 198 -4.52 9.26 -7.77
C GLU A 198 -3.76 9.42 -6.45
N VAL A 199 -4.05 10.49 -5.70
CA VAL A 199 -3.54 10.72 -4.35
C VAL A 199 -4.71 10.68 -3.38
N GLU A 200 -4.64 9.83 -2.37
CA GLU A 200 -5.70 9.62 -1.40
C GLU A 200 -5.15 9.69 0.02
N ARG A 201 -5.92 10.25 0.96
CA ARG A 201 -5.62 10.17 2.40
C ARG A 201 -4.15 10.41 2.69
N SER A 202 -3.62 11.52 2.17
CA SER A 202 -2.20 11.82 2.23
C SER A 202 -1.95 13.17 2.86
N TYR A 203 -0.78 13.33 3.45
CA TYR A 203 -0.36 14.53 4.15
C TYR A 203 0.89 15.11 3.51
N ALA A 204 0.82 16.37 3.10
CA ALA A 204 1.98 17.14 2.67
C ALA A 204 2.19 18.34 3.58
N ARG A 205 3.41 18.55 4.09
CA ARG A 205 3.72 19.71 4.93
C ARG A 205 5.05 20.39 4.58
N ASN A 206 5.06 21.72 4.47
CA ASN A 206 6.27 22.54 4.33
C ASN A 206 7.22 22.08 3.19
N ASN A 207 6.63 21.63 2.08
CA ASN A 207 7.35 21.41 0.83
C ASN A 207 7.39 22.72 0.03
N ASN A 208 8.51 23.01 -0.61
CA ASN A 208 8.71 24.30 -1.26
C ASN A 208 8.01 24.42 -2.62
N ILE A 209 8.24 23.54 -3.59
CA ILE A 209 7.65 23.78 -4.92
C ILE A 209 6.14 23.46 -4.93
N ALA A 210 5.75 22.33 -4.35
CA ALA A 210 4.35 22.00 -4.06
C ALA A 210 4.28 20.85 -3.06
N GLY A 211 3.20 20.75 -2.29
CA GLY A 211 2.84 19.51 -1.62
C GLY A 211 2.57 18.41 -2.65
N PHE A 212 1.59 18.65 -3.53
CA PHE A 212 1.25 17.75 -4.63
C PHE A 212 1.22 18.49 -5.97
N ARG A 213 1.94 17.96 -6.97
CA ARG A 213 1.90 18.46 -8.34
C ARG A 213 1.40 17.40 -9.31
N LEU A 214 0.39 17.72 -10.11
CA LEU A 214 -0.28 16.81 -11.05
C LEU A 214 -0.52 17.50 -12.40
N GLY A 215 -0.81 16.70 -13.44
CA GLY A 215 -0.90 17.24 -14.80
C GLY A 215 -1.63 16.43 -15.85
N THR A 216 -2.23 15.29 -15.51
CA THR A 216 -2.97 14.46 -16.47
C THR A 216 -4.46 14.50 -16.19
N ASP A 217 -5.26 14.32 -17.25
CA ASP A 217 -6.71 14.26 -17.14
C ASP A 217 -7.17 13.15 -16.21
N ARG A 218 -8.20 13.45 -15.42
CA ARG A 218 -8.83 12.55 -14.44
C ARG A 218 -7.95 12.20 -13.24
N SER A 219 -6.74 12.76 -13.15
CA SER A 219 -5.96 12.66 -11.92
C SER A 219 -6.69 13.34 -10.77
N VAL A 220 -6.50 12.81 -9.57
CA VAL A 220 -7.24 13.25 -8.38
C VAL A 220 -6.31 13.41 -7.19
N VAL A 221 -6.61 14.40 -6.35
CA VAL A 221 -6.17 14.48 -4.96
C VAL A 221 -7.42 14.46 -4.10
N ARG A 222 -7.57 13.48 -3.21
CA ARG A 222 -8.75 13.36 -2.36
C ARG A 222 -8.44 13.01 -0.92
N ASP A 223 -9.32 13.45 -0.02
CA ASP A 223 -9.27 13.11 1.41
C ASP A 223 -7.91 13.47 2.04
N SER A 224 -7.23 14.50 1.52
CA SER A 224 -5.82 14.79 1.79
C SER A 224 -5.63 16.18 2.36
N VAL A 225 -4.52 16.36 3.07
CA VAL A 225 -4.20 17.59 3.78
C VAL A 225 -2.89 18.17 3.26
N VAL A 226 -2.87 19.47 2.99
CA VAL A 226 -1.65 20.20 2.66
C VAL A 226 -1.50 21.39 3.59
N LEU A 227 -0.38 21.43 4.30
CA LEU A 227 -0.05 22.47 5.27
C LEU A 227 1.26 23.18 4.91
N VAL A 228 1.26 24.50 4.93
CA VAL A 228 2.49 25.28 5.04
C VAL A 228 2.33 26.25 6.19
N ASP A 229 3.15 26.11 7.22
CA ASP A 229 3.03 26.85 8.48
C ASP A 229 4.38 27.26 9.09
N GLU A 230 5.49 26.94 8.42
CA GLU A 230 6.82 27.38 8.81
C GLU A 230 7.72 27.59 7.57
N ASP A 231 8.98 27.94 7.81
CA ASP A 231 9.99 28.09 6.76
C ASP A 231 10.11 26.77 5.95
N VAL A 232 10.24 26.91 4.63
CA VAL A 232 10.48 25.76 3.73
C VAL A 232 11.95 25.71 3.30
N PRO A 233 12.52 24.52 3.03
CA PRO A 233 13.86 24.44 2.45
C PRO A 233 13.91 25.16 1.10
N LEU A 234 15.01 25.86 0.81
CA LEU A 234 15.16 26.62 -0.43
C LEU A 234 15.31 25.67 -1.62
N ASN A 235 14.66 25.98 -2.74
CA ASN A 235 14.80 25.17 -3.95
C ASN A 235 16.21 25.34 -4.58
N SER A 236 16.48 24.62 -5.66
CA SER A 236 17.76 24.70 -6.39
C SER A 236 18.11 26.08 -6.96
N ALA A 237 17.16 27.03 -7.00
CA ALA A 237 17.40 28.43 -7.34
C ALA A 237 17.63 29.34 -6.13
N GLY A 238 17.65 28.79 -4.91
CA GLY A 238 17.81 29.52 -3.65
C GLY A 238 16.57 30.32 -3.25
N LEU A 239 15.38 29.89 -3.67
CA LEU A 239 14.12 30.62 -3.45
C LEU A 239 13.13 29.79 -2.63
N ALA A 240 12.44 30.44 -1.71
CA ALA A 240 11.24 29.91 -1.06
C ALA A 240 10.00 30.32 -1.87
N ASN A 241 9.13 29.36 -2.18
CA ASN A 241 7.96 29.55 -3.03
C ASN A 241 6.91 28.44 -2.81
N ALA A 242 6.59 28.18 -1.54
CA ALA A 242 5.68 27.12 -1.10
C ALA A 242 4.34 27.16 -1.86
N ARG A 243 3.87 26.03 -2.37
CA ARG A 243 2.51 25.88 -2.93
C ARG A 243 1.80 24.72 -2.26
N GLY A 244 0.48 24.79 -2.19
CA GLY A 244 -0.31 23.65 -1.74
C GLY A 244 -0.35 22.55 -2.82
N ILE A 245 -1.30 22.69 -3.74
CA ILE A 245 -1.52 21.78 -4.87
C ILE A 245 -1.29 22.54 -6.18
N TRP A 246 -0.44 21.99 -7.05
CA TRP A 246 -0.08 22.60 -8.33
C TRP A 246 -0.51 21.73 -9.51
N ILE A 247 -1.43 22.25 -10.33
CA ILE A 247 -1.83 21.65 -11.60
C ILE A 247 -1.04 22.29 -12.73
N LYS A 248 -0.40 21.48 -13.57
CA LYS A 248 0.43 21.95 -14.68
C LYS A 248 0.54 20.88 -15.77
N GLU A 249 0.89 21.27 -16.99
CA GLU A 249 1.13 20.39 -18.15
C GLU A 249 -0.16 19.87 -18.81
N GLY A 250 -1.27 20.60 -18.71
CA GLY A 250 -2.45 20.47 -19.59
C GLY A 250 -3.66 19.69 -19.08
N GLY A 251 -3.58 18.96 -17.97
CA GLY A 251 -4.68 18.09 -17.51
C GLY A 251 -5.80 18.78 -16.71
N THR A 252 -6.97 18.15 -16.71
CA THR A 252 -8.06 18.43 -15.75
C THR A 252 -7.90 17.54 -14.51
N VAL A 253 -7.68 18.18 -13.35
CA VAL A 253 -7.43 17.50 -12.07
C VAL A 253 -8.50 17.85 -11.06
N GLU A 254 -9.02 16.83 -10.37
CA GLU A 254 -10.00 16.98 -9.29
C GLU A 254 -9.29 17.02 -7.93
N ILE A 255 -9.71 17.95 -7.09
CA ILE A 255 -9.21 18.16 -5.73
C ILE A 255 -10.44 18.08 -4.82
N GLU A 256 -10.64 16.93 -4.18
CA GLU A 256 -11.91 16.56 -3.55
C GLU A 256 -11.73 16.34 -2.05
N ASN A 257 -12.63 16.89 -1.22
CA ASN A 257 -12.59 16.66 0.23
C ASN A 257 -11.19 16.87 0.84
N CYS A 258 -10.51 17.94 0.42
CA CYS A 258 -9.15 18.25 0.86
C CYS A 258 -9.14 19.45 1.81
N ASP A 259 -8.19 19.43 2.74
CA ASP A 259 -7.88 20.54 3.63
C ASP A 259 -6.54 21.17 3.21
N VAL A 260 -6.58 22.43 2.75
CA VAL A 260 -5.37 23.14 2.30
C VAL A 260 -5.21 24.44 3.09
N LEU A 261 -4.19 24.49 3.94
CA LEU A 261 -3.80 25.68 4.68
C LEU A 261 -2.40 26.13 4.30
N LEU A 262 -2.28 27.35 3.78
CA LEU A 262 -1.02 28.06 3.70
C LEU A 262 -1.05 29.22 4.69
N ALA A 263 -0.20 29.19 5.69
CA ALA A 263 -0.14 30.12 6.82
C ALA A 263 1.32 30.58 7.06
N HIS A 264 2.03 30.92 5.98
CA HIS A 264 3.41 31.40 6.06
C HIS A 264 3.74 32.39 4.91
N PRO A 265 4.59 33.42 5.11
CA PRO A 265 4.94 34.39 4.07
C PRO A 265 5.72 33.81 2.88
N GLU A 266 6.37 32.67 3.06
CA GLU A 266 7.05 31.96 1.97
C GLU A 266 6.10 31.18 1.06
N ALA A 267 4.81 31.17 1.43
CA ALA A 267 3.79 30.47 0.69
C ALA A 267 3.10 31.36 -0.36
N SER A 268 2.92 30.80 -1.54
CA SER A 268 2.23 31.45 -2.65
C SER A 268 0.74 31.10 -2.65
N TYR A 269 0.33 30.09 -3.43
CA TYR A 269 -1.08 29.76 -3.64
C TYR A 269 -1.45 28.36 -3.15
N CYS A 270 -2.60 28.26 -2.46
CA CYS A 270 -3.13 26.97 -1.97
C CYS A 270 -3.39 26.01 -3.14
N VAL A 271 -4.08 26.48 -4.17
CA VAL A 271 -4.24 25.76 -5.44
C VAL A 271 -3.80 26.66 -6.58
N TRP A 272 -2.87 26.16 -7.38
CA TRP A 272 -2.34 26.88 -8.54
C TRP A 272 -2.53 26.02 -9.78
N GLU A 273 -3.23 26.52 -10.79
CA GLU A 273 -3.16 26.06 -12.18
C GLU A 273 -2.13 26.92 -12.94
N GLY A 274 -1.05 26.29 -13.39
CA GLY A 274 0.18 26.95 -13.83
C GLY A 274 0.33 27.18 -15.32
N ASP A 275 -0.58 26.67 -16.14
CA ASP A 275 -0.60 26.91 -17.58
C ASP A 275 -1.30 28.24 -17.87
N ASP A 276 -1.27 28.71 -19.10
CA ASP A 276 -1.75 30.04 -19.51
C ASP A 276 -3.29 30.20 -19.50
N LYS A 277 -3.98 29.44 -18.63
CA LYS A 277 -5.43 29.38 -18.41
C LYS A 277 -6.24 28.79 -19.57
N THR A 278 -5.61 28.13 -20.55
CA THR A 278 -6.33 27.64 -21.74
C THR A 278 -6.40 26.13 -21.90
N VAL A 279 -5.58 25.37 -21.15
CA VAL A 279 -5.45 23.92 -21.35
C VAL A 279 -5.75 23.12 -20.09
N SER A 280 -5.16 23.50 -18.94
CA SER A 280 -5.39 22.83 -17.66
C SER A 280 -6.59 23.38 -16.89
N LEU A 281 -7.14 22.56 -16.00
CA LEU A 281 -8.20 22.94 -15.07
C LEU A 281 -7.99 22.27 -13.71
N ALA A 282 -8.03 23.07 -12.64
CA ALA A 282 -8.11 22.57 -11.27
C ALA A 282 -9.56 22.69 -10.78
N ARG A 283 -10.21 21.56 -10.44
CA ARG A 283 -11.57 21.54 -9.89
C ARG A 283 -11.50 21.23 -8.41
N VAL A 284 -11.80 22.21 -7.56
CA VAL A 284 -11.79 22.08 -6.10
C VAL A 284 -13.21 21.82 -5.62
N ILE A 285 -13.46 20.68 -4.99
CA ILE A 285 -14.78 20.15 -4.67
C ILE A 285 -14.83 19.77 -3.19
N ASP A 286 -15.88 20.19 -2.48
CA ASP A 286 -16.19 19.81 -1.10
C ASP A 286 -14.99 19.94 -0.13
N SER A 287 -14.16 20.97 -0.33
CA SER A 287 -12.86 21.14 0.33
C SER A 287 -12.83 22.34 1.28
N GLN A 288 -11.82 22.44 2.14
CA GLN A 288 -11.52 23.61 2.95
C GLN A 288 -10.20 24.24 2.51
N VAL A 289 -10.22 25.52 2.12
CA VAL A 289 -9.01 26.19 1.60
C VAL A 289 -8.82 27.55 2.25
N ALA A 290 -7.65 27.76 2.86
CA ALA A 290 -7.28 29.02 3.49
C ALA A 290 -5.83 29.42 3.21
N ALA A 291 -5.64 30.70 2.89
CA ALA A 291 -4.36 31.39 2.88
C ALA A 291 -4.38 32.42 4.01
N ARG A 292 -3.37 32.38 4.89
CA ARG A 292 -3.23 33.17 6.12
C ARG A 292 -1.77 33.60 6.28
N ASP A 293 -1.52 34.47 7.24
CA ASP A 293 -0.17 34.78 7.78
C ASP A 293 0.90 35.09 6.72
N GLY A 294 0.51 35.86 5.70
CA GLY A 294 1.41 36.35 4.64
C GLY A 294 1.41 35.54 3.35
N ALA A 295 0.69 34.42 3.28
CA ALA A 295 0.57 33.64 2.04
C ALA A 295 -0.10 34.46 0.92
N GLU A 296 0.37 34.32 -0.33
CA GLU A 296 -0.08 35.16 -1.45
C GLU A 296 -1.58 35.01 -1.77
N GLY A 297 -2.17 33.81 -1.65
CA GLY A 297 -3.61 33.65 -1.81
C GLY A 297 -4.12 32.21 -1.90
N LYS A 298 -5.42 32.06 -2.10
CA LYS A 298 -6.05 30.74 -2.22
C LYS A 298 -5.86 30.11 -3.61
N TYR A 299 -6.10 30.90 -4.66
CA TYR A 299 -6.21 30.39 -6.02
C TYR A 299 -5.44 31.23 -7.01
N ARG A 300 -4.79 30.56 -7.99
CA ARG A 300 -4.20 31.17 -9.17
C ARG A 300 -4.41 30.30 -10.39
N GLY A 301 -4.68 30.93 -11.54
CA GLY A 301 -4.91 30.22 -12.81
C GLY A 301 -6.38 29.89 -13.06
N ASN A 302 -6.62 28.88 -13.89
CA ASN A 302 -7.92 28.31 -14.19
C ASN A 302 -8.37 27.33 -13.09
N VAL A 303 -9.04 27.88 -12.06
CA VAL A 303 -9.52 27.14 -10.90
C VAL A 303 -11.04 27.27 -10.79
N GLU A 304 -11.73 26.14 -10.76
CA GLU A 304 -13.16 26.05 -10.47
C GLU A 304 -13.36 25.56 -9.03
N THR A 305 -14.37 26.08 -8.34
CA THR A 305 -14.67 25.73 -6.96
C THR A 305 -16.13 25.35 -6.78
N ILE A 306 -16.39 24.24 -6.10
CA ILE A 306 -17.72 23.73 -5.76
C ILE A 306 -17.72 23.40 -4.26
N ASN A 307 -18.62 24.03 -3.49
CA ASN A 307 -18.77 23.81 -2.04
C ASN A 307 -17.47 23.95 -1.22
N VAL A 308 -16.67 25.00 -1.49
CA VAL A 308 -15.38 25.20 -0.81
C VAL A 308 -15.50 26.16 0.38
N GLY A 309 -15.10 25.69 1.56
CA GLY A 309 -15.04 26.48 2.80
C GLY A 309 -13.67 27.14 3.06
N ASN A 310 -13.46 27.63 4.29
CA ASN A 310 -12.27 28.38 4.68
C ASN A 310 -11.72 28.00 6.08
N ASP A 311 -12.10 26.84 6.61
CA ASP A 311 -11.69 26.35 7.92
C ASP A 311 -11.04 24.96 7.81
N PRO A 312 -9.80 24.87 7.32
CA PRO A 312 -9.16 23.58 7.08
C PRO A 312 -8.83 22.86 8.38
N ASN A 313 -9.10 21.55 8.42
CA ASN A 313 -8.52 20.66 9.42
C ASN A 313 -7.10 20.27 9.00
N VAL A 314 -6.11 20.66 9.79
CA VAL A 314 -4.69 20.44 9.48
C VAL A 314 -4.12 19.18 10.13
N GLU A 315 -4.96 18.40 10.82
CA GLU A 315 -4.59 17.10 11.34
C GLU A 315 -4.23 16.14 10.20
N GLN A 316 -3.28 15.25 10.43
CA GLN A 316 -2.94 14.20 9.49
C GLN A 316 -4.14 13.28 9.25
N PRO A 317 -4.48 12.94 7.98
CA PRO A 317 -5.57 12.01 7.70
C PRO A 317 -5.37 10.65 8.41
N PRO A 318 -6.47 9.96 8.79
CA PRO A 318 -6.38 8.62 9.37
C PRO A 318 -5.56 7.65 8.50
N GLY A 319 -4.75 6.82 9.14
CA GLY A 319 -3.91 5.82 8.45
C GLY A 319 -2.57 6.34 7.91
N VAL A 320 -2.40 7.66 7.75
CA VAL A 320 -1.12 8.28 7.37
C VAL A 320 -0.10 8.07 8.51
N PRO A 321 1.08 7.50 8.23
CA PRO A 321 2.08 7.25 9.27
C PRO A 321 2.65 8.57 9.82
N LEU A 322 2.80 8.69 11.14
CA LEU A 322 3.38 9.87 11.80
C LEU A 322 4.91 9.85 11.83
N SER A 323 5.52 8.68 11.60
CA SER A 323 6.96 8.50 11.62
C SER A 323 7.43 7.41 10.66
N ALA A 324 8.73 7.43 10.32
CA ALA A 324 9.36 6.40 9.51
C ALA A 324 9.20 5.00 10.12
N LYS A 325 9.35 4.89 11.44
CA LYS A 325 9.19 3.62 12.13
C LYS A 325 7.74 3.12 12.07
N GLU A 326 6.76 4.02 12.24
CA GLU A 326 5.35 3.65 12.14
C GLU A 326 4.97 3.20 10.72
N ALA A 327 5.49 3.88 9.69
CA ALA A 327 5.34 3.43 8.31
C ALA A 327 5.92 2.02 8.14
N ALA A 328 7.18 1.82 8.55
CA ALA A 328 7.88 0.54 8.43
C ALA A 328 7.20 -0.62 9.17
N LEU A 329 6.63 -0.34 10.35
CA LEU A 329 5.88 -1.32 11.14
C LEU A 329 4.58 -1.79 10.45
N GLY A 330 4.09 -1.03 9.48
CA GLY A 330 2.76 -1.22 8.93
C GLY A 330 1.68 -0.93 9.95
N ARG A 331 0.48 -1.47 9.72
CA ARG A 331 -0.65 -1.25 10.62
C ARG A 331 -0.51 -2.19 11.82
N ASN A 332 -0.36 -1.61 13.01
CA ASN A 332 -0.20 -2.38 14.25
C ASN A 332 -1.56 -2.82 14.77
N LEU A 333 -2.14 -3.80 14.08
CA LEU A 333 -3.43 -4.37 14.42
C LEU A 333 -3.23 -5.46 15.50
N PRO A 334 -3.95 -5.35 16.65
CA PRO A 334 -3.64 -6.11 17.87
C PRO A 334 -3.95 -7.60 17.77
N ASN A 335 -4.86 -8.01 16.87
CA ASN A 335 -5.31 -9.38 16.76
C ASN A 335 -4.82 -10.02 15.46
N SER A 336 -4.69 -11.34 15.46
CA SER A 336 -4.33 -12.13 14.28
C SER A 336 -5.32 -13.28 14.09
N ILE A 337 -5.65 -13.59 12.84
CA ILE A 337 -6.36 -14.80 12.46
C ILE A 337 -5.62 -15.48 11.31
N ASP A 338 -5.38 -16.79 11.47
CA ASP A 338 -4.78 -17.68 10.48
C ASP A 338 -5.87 -18.61 9.95
N ILE A 339 -6.09 -18.59 8.64
CA ILE A 339 -7.04 -19.41 7.91
C ILE A 339 -6.24 -20.24 6.91
N ALA A 340 -6.15 -21.55 7.16
CA ALA A 340 -5.31 -22.43 6.36
C ALA A 340 -6.03 -23.71 5.98
N GLY A 341 -5.70 -24.21 4.79
CA GLY A 341 -6.18 -25.49 4.30
C GLY A 341 -6.70 -25.44 2.87
N GLY A 342 -7.57 -26.38 2.55
CA GLY A 342 -8.00 -26.69 1.20
C GLY A 342 -6.98 -27.51 0.41
N THR A 343 -7.32 -27.78 -0.84
CA THR A 343 -6.47 -28.38 -1.87
C THR A 343 -6.85 -27.81 -3.23
N ASP A 344 -6.07 -28.06 -4.28
CA ASP A 344 -6.40 -27.69 -5.66
C ASP A 344 -7.81 -28.15 -6.11
N SER A 345 -8.35 -29.24 -5.54
CA SER A 345 -9.70 -29.74 -5.85
C SER A 345 -10.78 -29.31 -4.85
N ASP A 346 -10.38 -28.81 -3.69
CA ASP A 346 -11.24 -28.52 -2.54
C ASP A 346 -10.75 -27.23 -1.90
N LEU A 347 -11.03 -26.09 -2.54
CA LEU A 347 -10.65 -24.80 -1.98
C LEU A 347 -11.37 -24.58 -0.65
N LEU A 348 -10.65 -24.03 0.32
CA LEU A 348 -11.25 -23.49 1.53
C LEU A 348 -11.66 -22.06 1.22
N GLU A 349 -12.94 -21.74 1.35
CA GLU A 349 -13.49 -20.40 1.14
C GLU A 349 -13.78 -19.75 2.49
N TYR A 350 -13.54 -18.44 2.59
CA TYR A 350 -13.82 -17.72 3.82
C TYR A 350 -14.34 -16.29 3.59
N THR A 351 -15.08 -15.80 4.60
CA THR A 351 -15.39 -14.38 4.80
C THR A 351 -15.15 -14.02 6.25
N LEU A 352 -14.51 -12.87 6.50
CA LEU A 352 -14.27 -12.32 7.83
C LEU A 352 -14.74 -10.86 7.85
N GLU A 353 -15.44 -10.48 8.91
CA GLU A 353 -15.91 -9.13 9.18
C GLU A 353 -15.53 -8.71 10.60
N THR A 354 -15.06 -7.46 10.75
CA THR A 354 -14.70 -6.88 12.03
C THR A 354 -15.31 -5.49 12.21
N THR A 355 -15.50 -5.07 13.47
CA THR A 355 -15.89 -3.67 13.77
C THR A 355 -14.75 -2.68 13.52
N GLY A 356 -13.50 -3.17 13.57
CA GLY A 356 -12.31 -2.40 13.26
C GLY A 356 -11.73 -2.80 11.91
N GLU A 357 -10.49 -2.40 11.72
CA GLU A 357 -9.75 -2.58 10.48
C GLU A 357 -9.17 -3.99 10.32
N ILE A 358 -9.13 -4.51 9.09
CA ILE A 358 -8.48 -5.76 8.67
C ILE A 358 -7.38 -5.45 7.67
N ALA A 359 -6.22 -6.08 7.85
CA ALA A 359 -5.13 -6.07 6.88
C ALA A 359 -4.57 -7.49 6.67
N GLY A 360 -4.45 -7.89 5.40
CA GLY A 360 -3.69 -9.10 5.04
C GLY A 360 -2.21 -8.95 5.39
N THR A 361 -1.56 -10.07 5.71
CA THR A 361 -0.10 -10.15 5.84
C THR A 361 0.52 -10.69 4.54
N ARG A 362 1.85 -10.85 4.49
CA ARG A 362 2.58 -11.38 3.33
C ARG A 362 2.12 -12.76 2.80
N SER A 363 1.28 -13.49 3.55
CA SER A 363 0.79 -14.81 3.16
C SER A 363 -0.48 -14.75 2.32
N THR A 364 -1.18 -13.61 2.26
CA THR A 364 -2.42 -13.46 1.48
C THR A 364 -2.11 -13.32 -0.01
N GLU A 365 -2.93 -13.94 -0.86
CA GLU A 365 -2.74 -13.99 -2.30
C GLU A 365 -3.58 -12.93 -3.03
N ALA A 366 -3.31 -12.71 -4.32
CA ALA A 366 -4.01 -11.70 -5.13
C ALA A 366 -5.50 -12.00 -5.36
N VAL A 367 -5.97 -13.21 -5.00
CA VAL A 367 -7.38 -13.60 -5.05
C VAL A 367 -8.16 -13.15 -3.82
N ASP A 368 -7.47 -12.72 -2.77
CA ASP A 368 -8.10 -12.24 -1.54
C ASP A 368 -8.51 -10.78 -1.69
N ASP A 369 -9.76 -10.48 -1.38
CA ASP A 369 -10.34 -9.15 -1.52
C ASP A 369 -10.66 -8.56 -0.14
N VAL A 370 -9.83 -7.59 0.28
CA VAL A 370 -10.04 -6.80 1.50
C VAL A 370 -10.86 -5.56 1.13
N THR A 371 -12.14 -5.55 1.50
CA THR A 371 -13.10 -4.49 1.16
C THR A 371 -13.65 -3.80 2.42
N GLY A 372 -14.03 -2.51 2.33
CA GLY A 372 -14.72 -1.86 3.46
C GLY A 372 -14.44 -0.38 3.76
N GLY A 373 -13.94 0.42 2.82
CA GLY A 373 -13.91 1.88 2.98
C GLY A 373 -12.70 2.44 3.74
N GLN A 374 -12.77 3.75 3.98
CA GLN A 374 -11.69 4.78 3.95
C GLN A 374 -10.46 4.64 4.86
N SER A 375 -10.17 3.48 5.47
CA SER A 375 -9.00 3.33 6.33
C SER A 375 -8.51 1.89 6.46
N GLY A 376 -8.84 0.99 5.52
CA GLY A 376 -8.65 -0.46 5.62
C GLY A 376 -9.99 -1.16 5.62
N GLY A 377 -10.07 -2.31 4.95
CA GLY A 377 -11.33 -3.04 4.87
C GLY A 377 -11.79 -3.49 6.25
N THR A 378 -13.10 -3.45 6.50
CA THR A 378 -13.73 -4.10 7.65
C THR A 378 -14.18 -5.51 7.30
N GLN A 379 -13.99 -5.92 6.05
CA GLN A 379 -14.38 -7.21 5.52
C GLN A 379 -13.25 -7.76 4.64
N VAL A 380 -13.06 -9.07 4.69
CA VAL A 380 -12.25 -9.79 3.72
C VAL A 380 -12.95 -11.06 3.27
N SER A 381 -12.78 -11.39 2.00
CA SER A 381 -13.17 -12.68 1.44
C SER A 381 -12.03 -13.25 0.61
N GLY A 382 -11.82 -14.55 0.68
CA GLY A 382 -10.75 -15.22 -0.05
C GLY A 382 -10.90 -16.73 -0.08
N ALA A 383 -9.89 -17.40 -0.64
CA ALA A 383 -9.87 -18.85 -0.66
C ALA A 383 -8.45 -19.43 -0.73
N THR A 384 -8.19 -20.53 0.01
CA THR A 384 -6.89 -21.22 0.03
C THR A 384 -6.96 -22.63 -0.56
N GLY A 385 -5.92 -23.03 -1.29
CA GLY A 385 -5.78 -24.35 -1.93
C GLY A 385 -4.70 -25.25 -1.32
N GLY A 386 -4.48 -25.15 -0.01
CA GLY A 386 -3.42 -25.86 0.73
C GLY A 386 -2.39 -24.95 1.40
N ASP A 387 -2.50 -23.64 1.18
CA ASP A 387 -1.72 -22.59 1.83
C ASP A 387 -2.49 -21.97 3.03
N SER A 388 -1.97 -20.87 3.58
CA SER A 388 -2.48 -20.19 4.77
C SER A 388 -2.57 -18.69 4.49
N ASP A 389 -3.75 -18.13 4.78
CA ASP A 389 -3.99 -16.70 4.78
C ASP A 389 -4.01 -16.19 6.22
N ILE A 390 -3.17 -15.19 6.47
CA ILE A 390 -3.06 -14.60 7.79
C ILE A 390 -3.48 -13.15 7.70
N PHE A 391 -4.52 -12.80 8.47
CA PHE A 391 -5.02 -11.44 8.62
C PHE A 391 -4.68 -10.90 9.99
N ARG A 392 -4.34 -9.62 10.05
CA ARG A 392 -4.32 -8.85 11.27
C ARG A 392 -5.56 -7.99 11.33
N TYR A 393 -6.13 -7.83 12.51
CA TYR A 393 -7.34 -7.02 12.67
C TYR A 393 -7.41 -6.26 14.00
N SER A 394 -8.29 -5.28 14.06
CA SER A 394 -8.67 -4.53 15.27
C SER A 394 -10.18 -4.60 15.49
N GLY A 395 -10.63 -4.28 16.71
CA GLY A 395 -12.04 -4.38 17.07
C GLY A 395 -12.51 -5.83 17.25
N GLU A 396 -13.84 -6.00 17.27
CA GLU A 396 -14.50 -7.30 17.45
C GLU A 396 -14.73 -7.99 16.10
N ILE A 397 -14.71 -9.32 16.07
CA ILE A 397 -15.22 -10.10 14.93
C ILE A 397 -16.75 -10.06 14.94
N THR A 398 -17.36 -9.54 13.89
CA THR A 398 -18.81 -9.49 13.72
C THR A 398 -19.35 -10.67 12.92
N GLY A 399 -18.53 -11.19 12.01
CA GLY A 399 -18.85 -12.32 11.15
C GLY A 399 -17.59 -13.10 10.79
N LEU A 400 -17.66 -14.43 10.87
CA LEU A 400 -16.65 -15.32 10.31
C LEU A 400 -17.37 -16.50 9.69
N ASN A 401 -17.10 -16.78 8.42
CA ASN A 401 -17.52 -18.00 7.75
C ASN A 401 -16.30 -18.64 7.12
N VAL A 402 -16.07 -19.92 7.40
CA VAL A 402 -15.01 -20.72 6.78
C VAL A 402 -15.61 -22.05 6.39
N ASP A 403 -15.49 -22.43 5.12
CA ASP A 403 -16.08 -23.66 4.57
C ASP A 403 -15.17 -24.28 3.49
N ILE A 404 -15.29 -25.59 3.27
CA ILE A 404 -14.60 -26.31 2.18
C ILE A 404 -15.67 -27.00 1.33
N PRO A 405 -16.20 -26.35 0.27
CA PRO A 405 -17.53 -26.66 -0.25
C PRO A 405 -17.66 -27.80 -1.27
N ALA A 406 -16.58 -28.42 -1.81
CA ALA A 406 -16.76 -29.31 -2.96
C ALA A 406 -17.66 -30.53 -2.65
N ASP A 407 -18.69 -30.79 -3.46
CA ASP A 407 -19.63 -31.94 -3.39
C ASP A 407 -20.12 -32.43 -2.00
N GLY A 408 -20.00 -31.57 -0.97
CA GLY A 408 -20.23 -31.83 0.46
C GLY A 408 -19.09 -31.26 1.32
N SER A 409 -19.38 -30.55 2.41
CA SER A 409 -18.31 -29.93 3.20
C SER A 409 -17.35 -30.96 3.84
N LEU A 410 -16.10 -30.57 4.10
CA LEU A 410 -15.20 -31.26 5.04
C LEU A 410 -15.38 -30.75 6.48
N GLY A 411 -15.77 -29.50 6.61
CA GLY A 411 -16.22 -28.89 7.85
C GLY A 411 -16.41 -27.40 7.63
N SER A 412 -17.22 -26.79 8.48
CA SER A 412 -17.37 -25.34 8.48
C SER A 412 -17.35 -24.78 9.90
N LEU A 413 -17.00 -23.49 9.96
CA LEU A 413 -17.03 -22.66 11.15
C LEU A 413 -17.80 -21.39 10.82
N THR A 414 -18.82 -21.09 11.62
CA THR A 414 -19.57 -19.84 11.53
C THR A 414 -19.58 -19.12 12.87
N VAL A 415 -19.17 -17.85 12.86
CA VAL A 415 -19.37 -16.89 13.96
C VAL A 415 -20.36 -15.84 13.47
N ASP A 416 -21.48 -15.70 14.18
CA ASP A 416 -22.48 -14.66 13.95
C ASP A 416 -22.66 -13.85 15.23
N ARG A 417 -21.99 -12.70 15.30
CA ARG A 417 -22.03 -11.84 16.49
C ARG A 417 -23.40 -11.21 16.72
N SER A 418 -24.16 -10.98 15.64
CA SER A 418 -25.48 -10.33 15.71
C SER A 418 -26.49 -11.21 16.45
N ASN A 419 -26.36 -12.53 16.30
CA ASN A 419 -27.13 -13.53 17.02
C ASN A 419 -26.39 -14.08 18.25
N GLY A 420 -25.16 -13.62 18.51
CA GLY A 420 -24.32 -14.12 19.61
C GLY A 420 -24.08 -15.62 19.51
N ARG A 421 -23.83 -16.15 18.31
CA ARG A 421 -23.78 -17.59 18.05
C ARG A 421 -22.49 -18.02 17.36
N ILE A 422 -21.96 -19.17 17.78
CA ILE A 422 -20.85 -19.87 17.10
C ILE A 422 -21.33 -21.28 16.77
N ARG A 423 -21.06 -21.72 15.54
CA ARG A 423 -21.44 -23.04 15.02
C ARG A 423 -20.23 -23.71 14.40
N PHE A 424 -20.00 -24.95 14.80
CA PHE A 424 -19.06 -25.87 14.18
C PHE A 424 -19.88 -26.95 13.47
N GLU A 425 -19.61 -27.22 12.21
CA GLU A 425 -20.32 -28.26 11.46
C GLU A 425 -19.32 -29.21 10.81
N GLY A 426 -19.45 -30.49 11.14
CA GLY A 426 -18.68 -31.55 10.51
C GLY A 426 -19.21 -31.80 9.10
N GLY A 427 -18.30 -32.03 8.17
CA GLY A 427 -18.63 -32.27 6.79
C GLY A 427 -19.23 -33.65 6.50
N SER A 428 -20.01 -33.76 5.42
CA SER A 428 -20.50 -35.08 4.94
C SER A 428 -19.37 -35.98 4.42
N ARG A 429 -18.28 -35.37 3.94
CA ARG A 429 -17.05 -36.06 3.55
C ARG A 429 -16.10 -36.29 4.73
N ASN A 430 -16.37 -35.66 5.87
CA ASN A 430 -15.53 -35.78 7.05
C ASN A 430 -15.65 -37.15 7.69
N ARG A 431 -14.62 -37.96 7.51
CA ARG A 431 -14.45 -39.24 8.21
C ARG A 431 -13.51 -39.13 9.40
N SER A 432 -12.81 -38.01 9.51
CA SER A 432 -11.86 -37.68 10.56
C SER A 432 -12.55 -36.92 11.69
N ARG A 433 -11.79 -36.67 12.75
CA ARG A 433 -12.25 -35.93 13.93
C ARG A 433 -12.10 -34.43 13.69
N TYR A 434 -13.19 -33.67 13.52
CA TYR A 434 -13.12 -32.21 13.46
C TYR A 434 -13.07 -31.66 14.88
N GLU A 435 -11.92 -31.18 15.33
CA GLU A 435 -11.71 -30.68 16.69
C GLU A 435 -11.90 -29.17 16.74
N TYR A 436 -12.50 -28.68 17.82
CA TYR A 436 -12.66 -27.25 18.03
C TYR A 436 -12.48 -26.83 19.49
N TYR A 437 -12.21 -25.54 19.66
CA TYR A 437 -12.23 -24.84 20.94
C TYR A 437 -12.56 -23.37 20.72
N VAL A 438 -13.30 -22.81 21.66
CA VAL A 438 -13.56 -21.38 21.76
C VAL A 438 -13.48 -20.94 23.21
N ARG A 439 -12.90 -19.76 23.44
CA ARG A 439 -12.96 -19.00 24.68
C ARG A 439 -13.43 -17.59 24.40
N VAL A 440 -14.33 -17.07 25.23
CA VAL A 440 -14.86 -15.71 25.14
C VAL A 440 -14.62 -14.95 26.44
N THR A 441 -14.71 -13.62 26.39
CA THR A 441 -14.60 -12.77 27.60
C THR A 441 -15.90 -12.67 28.40
N GLY A 442 -17.03 -13.06 27.80
CA GLY A 442 -18.33 -13.18 28.45
C GLY A 442 -18.68 -14.63 28.78
N SER A 443 -19.92 -15.02 28.49
CA SER A 443 -20.43 -16.36 28.78
C SER A 443 -20.53 -17.23 27.52
N VAL A 444 -20.35 -18.55 27.65
CA VAL A 444 -20.68 -19.56 26.63
C VAL A 444 -21.75 -20.50 27.17
N THR A 445 -22.80 -20.75 26.39
CA THR A 445 -23.85 -21.72 26.72
C THR A 445 -24.14 -22.63 25.55
N SER A 446 -24.34 -23.92 25.81
CA SER A 446 -24.77 -24.89 24.81
C SER A 446 -26.14 -24.54 24.24
N ASP A 447 -26.27 -24.44 22.93
CA ASP A 447 -27.57 -24.31 22.24
C ASP A 447 -28.03 -25.69 21.74
N GLN A 448 -27.29 -26.27 20.78
CA GLN A 448 -27.73 -27.45 20.04
C GLN A 448 -26.63 -28.48 19.83
N SER A 449 -27.07 -29.75 19.86
CA SER A 449 -26.33 -30.94 19.41
C SER A 449 -25.06 -31.31 20.19
N ILE A 450 -24.92 -30.80 21.42
CA ILE A 450 -23.80 -31.11 22.31
C ILE A 450 -23.82 -32.58 22.74
N GLU A 451 -22.69 -33.23 22.56
CA GLU A 451 -22.46 -34.65 22.81
C GLU A 451 -21.70 -34.86 24.13
N GLY A 452 -21.68 -36.10 24.64
CA GLY A 452 -21.10 -36.41 25.95
C GLY A 452 -19.58 -36.21 26.05
N HIS A 453 -18.89 -35.95 24.93
CA HIS A 453 -17.46 -35.66 24.87
C HIS A 453 -17.13 -34.17 24.80
N ASP A 454 -18.14 -33.31 24.69
CA ASP A 454 -17.93 -31.87 24.70
C ASP A 454 -17.78 -31.37 26.13
N ALA A 455 -16.92 -30.38 26.30
CA ALA A 455 -16.70 -29.73 27.58
C ALA A 455 -17.05 -28.26 27.44
N VAL A 456 -18.08 -27.84 28.18
CA VAL A 456 -18.53 -26.46 28.26
C VAL A 456 -18.31 -25.95 29.68
N THR A 457 -17.71 -24.77 29.77
CA THR A 457 -17.55 -23.97 30.99
C THR A 457 -18.23 -22.63 30.77
N ASP A 458 -18.30 -21.80 31.81
CA ASP A 458 -18.90 -20.48 31.71
C ASP A 458 -18.28 -19.62 30.61
N GLU A 459 -16.98 -19.77 30.29
CA GLU A 459 -16.27 -18.88 29.36
C GLU A 459 -15.68 -19.61 28.14
N ALA A 460 -15.80 -20.93 28.06
CA ALA A 460 -15.16 -21.72 27.02
C ALA A 460 -15.90 -23.01 26.67
N ALA A 461 -15.81 -23.43 25.42
CA ALA A 461 -16.27 -24.72 24.93
C ALA A 461 -15.19 -25.42 24.10
N LYS A 462 -15.10 -26.75 24.20
CA LYS A 462 -14.33 -27.60 23.28
C LYS A 462 -15.07 -28.88 23.01
N GLY A 463 -14.84 -29.43 21.83
CA GLY A 463 -15.47 -30.65 21.41
C GLY A 463 -14.84 -31.24 20.17
N HIS A 464 -15.53 -32.22 19.62
CA HIS A 464 -15.19 -32.74 18.30
C HIS A 464 -16.38 -33.33 17.58
N LEU A 465 -16.38 -33.18 16.26
CA LEU A 465 -17.43 -33.66 15.38
C LEU A 465 -16.91 -34.77 14.48
N VAL A 466 -17.80 -35.70 14.11
CA VAL A 466 -17.54 -36.76 13.14
C VAL A 466 -18.74 -36.84 12.21
N ARG A 467 -18.51 -36.86 10.89
CA ARG A 467 -19.57 -36.78 9.84
C ARG A 467 -20.38 -35.48 9.94
N SER A 468 -21.59 -35.46 9.37
CA SER A 468 -22.54 -34.34 9.29
C SER A 468 -23.19 -33.93 10.62
N ASN A 469 -22.50 -34.10 11.75
CA ASN A 469 -22.94 -33.55 13.03
C ASN A 469 -22.51 -32.08 13.11
N TYR A 470 -23.14 -31.33 14.00
CA TYR A 470 -22.76 -29.95 14.29
C TYR A 470 -22.85 -29.70 15.79
N ASP A 471 -22.13 -28.71 16.28
CA ASP A 471 -22.28 -28.17 17.63
C ASP A 471 -22.52 -26.68 17.53
N ALA A 472 -23.41 -26.16 18.37
CA ALA A 472 -23.68 -24.73 18.43
C ALA A 472 -23.70 -24.21 19.86
N TYR A 473 -23.14 -23.02 20.01
CA TYR A 473 -23.00 -22.32 21.27
C TYR A 473 -23.51 -20.89 21.13
N ASP A 474 -24.31 -20.46 22.09
CA ASP A 474 -24.58 -19.04 22.30
C ASP A 474 -23.46 -18.44 23.15
N TYR A 475 -23.05 -17.21 22.85
CA TYR A 475 -21.99 -16.52 23.55
C TYR A 475 -22.26 -15.03 23.77
N THR A 476 -21.58 -14.47 24.77
CA THR A 476 -21.50 -13.03 25.00
C THR A 476 -20.04 -12.59 25.14
N GLY A 477 -19.80 -11.27 25.04
CA GLY A 477 -18.44 -10.71 25.06
C GLY A 477 -17.71 -10.90 23.73
N GLU A 478 -16.39 -10.84 23.80
CA GLU A 478 -15.47 -10.95 22.67
C GLU A 478 -14.87 -12.36 22.57
N ILE A 479 -14.54 -12.82 21.37
CA ILE A 479 -13.80 -14.07 21.17
C ILE A 479 -12.34 -13.83 21.53
N ALA A 480 -11.87 -14.46 22.61
CA ALA A 480 -10.51 -14.35 23.10
C ALA A 480 -9.56 -15.40 22.51
N GLU A 481 -10.09 -16.57 22.14
CA GLU A 481 -9.35 -17.65 21.51
C GLU A 481 -10.34 -18.51 20.72
N LEU A 482 -9.99 -18.89 19.49
CA LEU A 482 -10.81 -19.76 18.64
C LEU A 482 -9.89 -20.60 17.79
N TRP A 483 -10.12 -21.91 17.78
CA TRP A 483 -9.54 -22.75 16.75
C TRP A 483 -10.47 -23.89 16.35
N ALA A 484 -10.36 -24.28 15.08
CA ALA A 484 -11.07 -25.40 14.51
C ALA A 484 -10.15 -26.09 13.49
N ARG A 485 -10.03 -27.42 13.56
CA ARG A 485 -9.04 -28.15 12.75
C ARG A 485 -9.39 -29.61 12.44
N LEU A 486 -8.82 -30.12 11.35
CA LEU A 486 -8.80 -31.54 11.00
C LEU A 486 -7.39 -32.15 11.29
N PRO A 487 -7.21 -32.99 12.32
CA PRO A 487 -5.91 -33.40 12.85
C PRO A 487 -5.24 -34.57 12.11
N GLU A 488 -5.92 -35.34 11.25
CA GLU A 488 -5.39 -36.62 10.76
C GLU A 488 -4.69 -36.58 9.39
N ASP A 489 -4.63 -35.43 8.69
CA ASP A 489 -4.36 -35.45 7.24
C ASP A 489 -3.34 -34.40 6.74
N GLY A 490 -2.81 -33.54 7.59
CA GLY A 490 -1.94 -32.43 7.16
C GLY A 490 -2.70 -31.19 6.69
N SER A 491 -3.71 -30.80 7.49
CA SER A 491 -4.49 -29.56 7.46
C SER A 491 -5.30 -29.28 6.18
N GLN A 492 -6.43 -29.98 6.04
CA GLN A 492 -7.48 -29.59 5.09
C GLN A 492 -8.29 -28.39 5.59
N LEU A 493 -8.43 -28.19 6.90
CA LEU A 493 -9.07 -27.03 7.53
C LEU A 493 -8.31 -26.69 8.81
N SER A 494 -7.93 -25.43 8.97
CA SER A 494 -7.36 -24.86 10.19
C SER A 494 -7.75 -23.40 10.29
N VAL A 495 -8.41 -23.02 11.38
CA VAL A 495 -8.65 -21.63 11.75
C VAL A 495 -8.05 -21.40 13.12
N GLY A 496 -7.32 -20.30 13.31
CA GLY A 496 -6.74 -19.94 14.60
C GLY A 496 -6.79 -18.43 14.83
N ILE A 497 -7.36 -18.01 15.95
CA ILE A 497 -7.29 -16.62 16.43
C ILE A 497 -6.26 -16.53 17.55
N ASP A 498 -5.32 -15.60 17.41
CA ASP A 498 -4.34 -15.25 18.43
C ASP A 498 -4.49 -13.76 18.80
N THR A 499 -4.64 -13.49 20.09
CA THR A 499 -4.71 -12.14 20.64
C THR A 499 -3.33 -11.79 21.22
N ALA A 500 -2.71 -10.72 20.72
CA ALA A 500 -1.31 -10.39 21.04
C ALA A 500 -1.08 -9.91 22.48
#